data_AF-A0A7L9FH96-F1
#
_entry.id   AF-A0A7L9FH96-F1
#
_cell.length_a   1.000
_cell.length_b   1.000
_cell.length_c   1.000
_cell.angle_alpha   90.00
_cell.angle_beta   90.00
_cell.angle_gamma   90.00
#
_symmetry.space_group_name_H-M   'P 1'
#
loop_
_entity.id
_entity.type
_entity.pdbx_description
1 polymer ?
#
loop_
_entity_poly.entity_id
_entity_poly.type
_entity_poly.pdbx_seq_one_letter_code
_entity_poly.pdbx_strand_id
1 'polypeptide(L)'
;MDTSVLSPEEKQRILRTLEVDTEFRYAVAGLIGVSETLKRLDRIEDEIRALREDFRALQRNFGTLREDFIALRKDFITLREDFNKMLGRIGKVEKRLGDVERTLERLAVTIEDEAQDAVASLLSKRSITVAVSSLRVDEKYEFDIYASTGDLTVVGEAKVRASPRTVDRLLRRVEEARKIKPEFFKGKVVPALYCLRFAGDVVEAQRRGVWLIVSGKELTSVF
;
A
#
# COMPACT_ATOMS: atom_id res chain seq x y z
N MET A 1 86.09 -20.79 -15.03
CA MET A 1 86.67 -20.61 -16.38
C MET A 1 86.55 -19.14 -16.72
N ASP A 2 87.67 -18.52 -17.10
CA ASP A 2 87.75 -17.10 -17.42
C ASP A 2 86.90 -16.81 -18.67
N THR A 3 85.85 -16.01 -18.52
CA THR A 3 84.88 -15.66 -19.57
C THR A 3 85.24 -14.38 -20.31
N SER A 4 86.49 -13.91 -20.17
CA SER A 4 86.94 -12.68 -20.84
C SER A 4 87.17 -12.91 -22.34
N VAL A 5 86.29 -12.35 -23.16
CA VAL A 5 86.37 -12.38 -24.63
C VAL A 5 87.57 -11.57 -25.17
N LEU A 6 88.16 -10.68 -24.35
CA LEU A 6 89.29 -9.82 -24.72
C LEU A 6 90.36 -9.78 -23.62
N SER A 7 91.64 -9.79 -24.00
CA SER A 7 92.78 -9.56 -23.10
C SER A 7 92.86 -8.09 -22.62
N PRO A 8 93.57 -7.80 -21.51
CA PRO A 8 93.76 -6.42 -21.03
C PRO A 8 94.41 -5.49 -22.06
N GLU A 9 95.35 -6.01 -22.84
CA GLU A 9 96.06 -5.28 -23.89
C GLU A 9 95.13 -4.91 -25.05
N GLU A 10 94.24 -5.82 -25.44
CA GLU A 10 93.21 -5.57 -26.47
C GLU A 10 92.20 -4.53 -26.00
N LYS A 11 91.75 -4.59 -24.74
CA LYS A 11 90.86 -3.58 -24.14
C LYS A 11 91.49 -2.18 -24.19
N GLN A 12 92.77 -2.05 -23.78
CA GLN A 12 93.49 -0.78 -23.87
C GLN A 12 93.65 -0.29 -25.31
N ARG A 13 93.92 -1.19 -26.25
CA ARG A 13 94.04 -0.85 -27.67
C ARG A 13 92.72 -0.31 -28.22
N ILE A 14 91.58 -0.97 -27.94
CA ILE A 14 90.25 -0.50 -28.34
C ILE A 14 89.93 0.87 -27.74
N LEU A 15 90.20 1.08 -26.46
CA LEU A 15 89.97 2.37 -25.80
C LEU A 15 90.80 3.49 -26.44
N ARG A 16 92.09 3.26 -26.70
CA ARG A 16 92.93 4.22 -27.43
C ARG A 16 92.39 4.48 -28.83
N THR A 17 91.97 3.46 -29.57
CA THR A 17 91.38 3.64 -30.91
C THR A 17 90.11 4.48 -30.85
N LEU A 18 89.25 4.30 -29.84
CA LEU A 18 88.07 5.16 -29.65
C LEU A 18 88.43 6.63 -29.37
N GLU A 19 89.58 6.91 -28.74
CA GLU A 19 90.03 8.28 -28.47
C GLU A 19 90.60 8.98 -29.70
N VAL A 20 91.39 8.27 -30.51
CA VAL A 20 92.16 8.88 -31.61
C VAL A 20 91.54 8.70 -32.99
N ASP A 21 90.79 7.62 -33.23
CA ASP A 21 90.15 7.33 -34.52
C ASP A 21 88.67 7.73 -34.48
N THR A 22 88.37 8.84 -35.16
CA THR A 22 87.02 9.41 -35.20
C THR A 22 86.04 8.56 -36.00
N GLU A 23 86.48 7.92 -37.09
CA GLU A 23 85.63 7.08 -37.92
C GLU A 23 85.23 5.81 -37.16
N PHE A 24 86.20 5.16 -36.51
CA PHE A 24 85.95 3.99 -35.67
C PHE A 24 85.02 4.32 -34.49
N ARG A 25 85.24 5.46 -33.81
CA ARG A 25 84.37 5.89 -32.70
C ARG A 25 82.91 6.09 -33.13
N TYR A 26 82.68 6.75 -34.27
CA TYR A 26 81.31 6.95 -34.76
C TYR A 26 80.66 5.65 -35.25
N ALA A 27 81.42 4.74 -35.86
CA ALA A 27 80.90 3.41 -36.24
C ALA A 27 80.44 2.62 -35.01
N VAL A 28 81.25 2.60 -33.94
CA VAL A 28 80.90 1.94 -32.67
C VAL A 28 79.70 2.62 -32.00
N ALA A 29 79.67 3.95 -31.95
CA ALA A 29 78.53 4.70 -31.39
C ALA A 29 77.24 4.43 -32.18
N GLY A 30 77.32 4.35 -33.51
CA GLY A 30 76.19 4.00 -34.38
C GLY A 30 75.68 2.59 -34.12
N LEU A 31 76.57 1.59 -34.05
CA LEU A 31 76.18 0.20 -33.76
C LEU A 31 75.51 0.07 -32.38
N ILE A 32 76.08 0.69 -31.34
CA ILE A 32 75.50 0.68 -29.98
C ILE A 32 74.14 1.39 -29.97
N GLY A 33 74.04 2.56 -30.62
CA GLY A 33 72.80 3.33 -30.72
C GLY A 33 71.69 2.59 -31.45
N VAL A 34 72.01 1.93 -32.57
CA VAL A 34 71.06 1.09 -33.33
C VAL A 34 70.60 -0.11 -32.50
N SER A 35 71.52 -0.79 -31.82
CA SER A 35 71.18 -1.94 -30.97
C SER A 35 70.23 -1.55 -29.84
N GLU A 36 70.47 -0.42 -29.16
CA GLU A 36 69.58 0.07 -28.11
C GLU A 36 68.22 0.51 -28.66
N THR A 37 68.19 1.10 -29.87
CA THR A 37 66.94 1.48 -30.55
C THR A 37 66.09 0.26 -30.88
N LEU A 38 66.70 -0.81 -31.41
CA LEU A 38 65.99 -2.07 -31.70
C LEU A 38 65.40 -2.69 -30.44
N LYS A 39 66.14 -2.73 -29.33
CA LYS A 39 65.60 -3.23 -28.04
C LYS A 39 64.39 -2.43 -27.56
N ARG A 40 64.38 -1.11 -27.78
CA ARG A 40 63.22 -0.27 -27.44
C ARG A 40 62.04 -0.55 -28.36
N LEU A 41 62.28 -0.77 -29.65
CA LEU A 41 61.24 -1.16 -30.61
C LEU A 41 60.63 -2.53 -30.24
N ASP A 42 61.44 -3.51 -29.84
CA ASP A 42 60.93 -4.82 -29.39
C ASP A 42 60.00 -4.67 -28.18
N ARG A 43 60.40 -3.86 -27.18
CA ARG A 43 59.55 -3.55 -26.01
C ARG A 43 58.24 -2.87 -26.40
N ILE A 44 58.29 -1.91 -27.32
CA ILE A 44 57.09 -1.23 -27.82
C ILE A 44 56.18 -2.22 -28.56
N GLU A 45 56.74 -3.15 -29.34
CA GLU A 45 55.96 -4.17 -30.01
C GLU A 45 55.21 -5.06 -29.01
N ASP A 46 55.87 -5.46 -27.93
CA ASP A 46 55.26 -6.23 -26.85
C ASP A 46 54.14 -5.43 -26.14
N GLU A 47 54.36 -4.15 -25.84
CA GLU A 47 53.33 -3.27 -25.27
C GLU A 47 52.12 -3.11 -26.21
N ILE A 48 52.35 -2.94 -27.50
CA ILE A 48 51.27 -2.86 -28.52
C ILE A 48 50.50 -4.18 -28.58
N ARG A 49 51.19 -5.33 -28.45
CA ARG A 49 50.55 -6.65 -28.44
C ARG A 49 49.63 -6.79 -27.22
N ALA A 50 50.12 -6.41 -26.04
CA ALA A 50 49.32 -6.40 -24.81
C ALA A 50 48.09 -5.49 -24.93
N LEU A 51 48.26 -4.25 -25.41
CA LEU A 51 47.15 -3.31 -25.63
C LEU A 51 46.09 -3.85 -26.60
N ARG A 52 46.49 -4.60 -27.64
CA ARG A 52 45.54 -5.23 -28.56
C ARG A 52 44.74 -6.34 -27.89
N GLU A 53 45.35 -7.09 -26.99
CA GLU A 53 44.66 -8.13 -26.22
C GLU A 53 43.65 -7.53 -25.25
N ASP A 54 44.04 -6.48 -24.53
CA ASP A 54 43.16 -5.71 -23.64
C ASP A 54 41.98 -5.11 -24.40
N PHE A 55 42.24 -4.51 -25.56
CA PHE A 55 41.19 -3.95 -26.41
C PHE A 55 40.19 -5.02 -26.88
N ARG A 56 40.67 -6.21 -27.28
CA ARG A 56 39.80 -7.33 -27.63
C ARG A 56 38.99 -7.84 -26.43
N ALA A 57 39.54 -7.82 -25.23
CA ALA A 57 38.81 -8.16 -24.01
C ALA A 57 37.70 -7.13 -23.71
N LEU A 58 38.01 -5.84 -23.84
CA LEU A 58 37.05 -4.76 -23.67
C LEU A 58 35.90 -4.85 -24.68
N GLN A 59 36.19 -5.15 -25.95
CA GLN A 59 35.16 -5.35 -26.98
C GLN A 59 34.22 -6.51 -26.64
N ARG A 60 34.76 -7.61 -26.10
CA ARG A 60 33.94 -8.74 -25.64
C ARG A 60 33.03 -8.36 -24.49
N ASN A 61 33.56 -7.67 -23.48
CA ASN A 61 32.79 -7.19 -22.32
C ASN A 61 31.70 -6.20 -22.72
N PHE A 62 31.98 -5.33 -23.70
CA PHE A 62 30.97 -4.42 -24.23
C PHE A 62 29.84 -5.18 -24.97
N GLY A 63 30.20 -6.26 -25.67
CA GLY A 63 29.23 -7.17 -26.28
C GLY A 63 28.28 -7.78 -25.26
N THR A 64 28.81 -8.35 -24.18
CA THR A 64 27.99 -8.96 -23.12
C THR A 64 27.10 -7.93 -22.42
N LEU A 65 27.64 -6.74 -22.11
CA LEU A 65 26.87 -5.66 -21.49
C LEU A 65 25.70 -5.22 -22.38
N ARG A 66 25.89 -5.21 -23.71
CA ARG A 66 24.83 -4.90 -24.66
C ARG A 66 23.73 -5.97 -24.66
N GLU A 67 24.09 -7.23 -24.54
CA GLU A 67 23.14 -8.35 -24.44
C GLU A 67 22.32 -8.25 -23.15
N ASP A 68 22.97 -8.00 -22.01
CA ASP A 68 22.31 -7.80 -20.72
C ASP A 68 21.32 -6.62 -20.76
N PHE A 69 21.70 -5.51 -21.41
CA PHE A 69 20.82 -4.36 -21.57
C PHE A 69 19.58 -4.68 -22.42
N ILE A 70 19.72 -5.49 -23.46
CA ILE A 70 18.59 -5.95 -24.29
C ILE A 70 17.68 -6.87 -23.48
N ALA A 71 18.22 -7.76 -22.67
CA ALA A 71 17.45 -8.63 -21.77
C ALA A 71 16.66 -7.80 -20.75
N LEU A 72 17.32 -6.87 -20.06
CA LEU A 72 16.69 -5.98 -19.09
C LEU A 72 15.55 -5.16 -19.70
N ARG A 73 15.72 -4.70 -20.95
CA ARG A 73 14.67 -3.98 -21.67
C ARG A 73 13.44 -4.86 -21.95
N LYS A 74 13.64 -6.14 -22.26
CA LYS A 74 12.53 -7.10 -22.45
C LYS A 74 11.79 -7.32 -21.13
N ASP A 75 12.52 -7.56 -20.05
CA ASP A 75 11.94 -7.76 -18.72
C ASP A 75 11.11 -6.56 -18.30
N PHE A 76 11.59 -5.34 -18.56
CA PHE A 76 10.84 -4.12 -18.27
C PHE A 76 9.52 -4.01 -19.05
N ILE A 77 9.50 -4.45 -20.32
CA ILE A 77 8.28 -4.46 -21.13
C ILE A 77 7.26 -5.45 -20.53
N THR A 78 7.70 -6.66 -20.17
CA THR A 78 6.85 -7.67 -19.54
C THR A 78 6.31 -7.19 -18.20
N LEU A 79 7.15 -6.60 -17.36
CA LEU A 79 6.74 -6.03 -16.08
C LEU A 79 5.66 -4.95 -16.26
N ARG A 80 5.81 -4.09 -17.27
CA ARG A 80 4.82 -3.05 -17.59
C ARG A 80 3.48 -3.65 -18.02
N GLU A 81 3.49 -4.73 -18.81
CA GLU A 81 2.27 -5.44 -19.21
C GLU A 81 1.56 -6.06 -18.01
N ASP A 82 2.30 -6.72 -17.12
CA ASP A 82 1.73 -7.33 -15.92
C ASP A 82 1.19 -6.30 -14.93
N PHE A 83 1.87 -5.16 -14.81
CA PHE A 83 1.37 -4.02 -14.03
C PHE A 83 0.04 -3.50 -14.58
N ASN A 84 -0.08 -3.33 -15.90
CA ASN A 84 -1.34 -2.91 -16.53
C ASN A 84 -2.47 -3.93 -16.32
N LYS A 85 -2.18 -5.24 -16.40
CA LYS A 85 -3.17 -6.28 -16.08
C LYS A 85 -3.62 -6.19 -14.62
N MET A 86 -2.70 -5.94 -13.69
CA MET A 86 -3.00 -5.77 -12.27
C MET A 86 -3.91 -4.57 -12.03
N LEU A 87 -3.59 -3.41 -12.62
CA LEU A 87 -4.46 -2.22 -12.54
C LEU A 87 -5.87 -2.51 -13.06
N GLY A 88 -5.99 -3.22 -14.19
CA GLY A 88 -7.29 -3.64 -14.71
C GLY A 88 -8.08 -4.56 -13.78
N ARG A 89 -7.39 -5.42 -13.01
CA ARG A 89 -8.03 -6.27 -11.98
C ARG A 89 -8.48 -5.45 -10.78
N ILE A 90 -7.66 -4.49 -10.32
CA ILE A 90 -8.00 -3.59 -9.22
C ILE A 90 -9.26 -2.78 -9.56
N GLY A 91 -9.33 -2.17 -10.75
CA GLY A 91 -10.52 -1.41 -11.17
C GLY A 91 -11.80 -2.26 -11.22
N LYS A 92 -11.70 -3.55 -11.56
CA LYS A 92 -12.85 -4.49 -11.47
C LYS A 92 -13.26 -4.77 -10.03
N VAL A 93 -12.31 -4.87 -9.10
CA VAL A 93 -12.59 -5.05 -7.67
C VAL A 93 -13.27 -3.82 -7.10
N GLU A 94 -12.75 -2.63 -7.39
CA GLU A 94 -13.33 -1.35 -6.94
C GLU A 94 -14.78 -1.21 -7.42
N LYS A 95 -15.06 -1.51 -8.69
CA LYS A 95 -16.44 -1.49 -9.21
C LYS A 95 -17.36 -2.45 -8.45
N ARG A 96 -16.91 -3.69 -8.20
CA ARG A 96 -17.68 -4.68 -7.44
C ARG A 96 -17.92 -4.23 -6.00
N LEU A 97 -16.95 -3.57 -5.36
CA LEU A 97 -17.12 -3.02 -4.02
C LEU A 97 -18.19 -1.91 -4.02
N GLY A 98 -18.17 -1.00 -4.98
CA GLY A 98 -19.22 0.03 -5.11
C GLY A 98 -20.62 -0.56 -5.35
N ASP A 99 -20.73 -1.69 -6.06
CA ASP A 99 -22.00 -2.41 -6.21
C ASP A 99 -22.47 -3.03 -4.88
N VAL A 100 -21.54 -3.56 -4.08
CA VAL A 100 -21.83 -4.10 -2.75
C VAL A 100 -22.25 -3.00 -1.79
N GLU A 101 -21.55 -1.88 -1.77
CA GLU A 101 -21.87 -0.71 -0.93
C GLU A 101 -23.29 -0.21 -1.20
N ARG A 102 -23.65 0.03 -2.47
CA ARG A 102 -25.01 0.43 -2.85
C ARG A 102 -26.07 -0.60 -2.47
N THR A 103 -25.74 -1.88 -2.52
CA THR A 103 -26.65 -2.94 -2.08
C THR A 103 -26.85 -2.90 -0.56
N LEU A 104 -25.78 -2.67 0.20
CA LEU A 104 -25.84 -2.53 1.66
C LEU A 104 -26.63 -1.29 2.08
N GLU A 105 -26.46 -0.15 1.40
CA GLU A 105 -27.25 1.06 1.64
C GLU A 105 -28.74 0.81 1.46
N ARG A 106 -29.15 0.14 0.37
CA ARG A 106 -30.56 -0.21 0.14
C ARG A 106 -31.12 -1.13 1.21
N LEU A 107 -30.35 -2.13 1.64
CA LEU A 107 -30.76 -3.02 2.74
C LEU A 107 -30.87 -2.29 4.08
N ALA A 108 -30.02 -1.29 4.34
CA ALA A 108 -30.10 -0.49 5.55
C ALA A 108 -31.41 0.33 5.60
N VAL A 109 -31.74 1.04 4.52
CA VAL A 109 -32.99 1.83 4.42
C VAL A 109 -34.22 0.96 4.68
N THR A 110 -34.26 -0.26 4.12
CA THR A 110 -35.43 -1.14 4.32
C THR A 110 -35.69 -1.55 5.77
N ILE A 111 -34.67 -1.55 6.64
CA ILE A 111 -34.83 -1.93 8.05
C ILE A 111 -35.35 -0.76 8.88
N GLU A 112 -34.96 0.47 8.52
CA GLU A 112 -35.48 1.68 9.16
C GLU A 112 -36.96 1.87 8.83
N ASP A 113 -37.32 1.73 7.55
CA ASP A 113 -38.72 1.79 7.10
C ASP A 113 -39.56 0.71 7.81
N GLU A 114 -39.08 -0.55 7.84
CA GLU A 114 -39.77 -1.64 8.52
C GLU A 114 -39.90 -1.38 10.03
N ALA A 115 -38.89 -0.77 10.66
CA ALA A 115 -38.94 -0.40 12.06
C ALA A 115 -39.98 0.69 12.34
N GLN A 116 -40.04 1.71 11.49
CA GLN A 116 -41.00 2.80 11.60
C GLN A 116 -42.43 2.29 11.42
N ASP A 117 -42.67 1.43 10.41
CA ASP A 117 -43.96 0.79 10.16
C ASP A 117 -44.39 -0.11 11.34
N ALA A 118 -43.47 -0.91 11.87
CA ALA A 118 -43.73 -1.78 13.02
C ALA A 118 -44.11 -0.95 14.26
N VAL A 119 -43.35 0.12 14.54
CA VAL A 119 -43.62 1.02 15.67
C VAL A 119 -44.97 1.72 15.50
N ALA A 120 -45.25 2.28 14.32
CA ALA A 120 -46.52 2.93 14.01
C ALA A 120 -47.71 1.97 14.19
N SER A 121 -47.59 0.74 13.68
CA SER A 121 -48.61 -0.31 13.82
C SER A 121 -48.86 -0.68 15.29
N LEU A 122 -47.80 -0.85 16.08
CA LEU A 122 -47.91 -1.21 17.49
C LEU A 122 -48.42 -0.07 18.38
N LEU A 123 -48.15 1.19 18.03
CA LEU A 123 -48.72 2.36 18.69
C LEU A 123 -50.20 2.53 18.33
N SER A 124 -50.56 2.32 17.07
CA SER A 124 -51.96 2.37 16.61
C SER A 124 -52.84 1.34 17.32
N LYS A 125 -52.34 0.13 17.57
CA LYS A 125 -53.01 -0.90 18.40
C LYS A 125 -53.30 -0.45 19.83
N ARG A 126 -52.62 0.60 20.31
CA ARG A 126 -52.83 1.23 21.63
C ARG A 126 -53.62 2.54 21.55
N SER A 127 -54.26 2.81 20.41
CA SER A 127 -54.96 4.06 20.14
C SER A 127 -54.06 5.30 20.17
N ILE A 128 -52.76 5.15 19.93
CA ILE A 128 -51.79 6.25 19.80
C ILE A 128 -51.50 6.45 18.31
N THR A 129 -52.13 7.45 17.71
CA THR A 129 -51.91 7.81 16.30
C THR A 129 -50.89 8.94 16.23
N VAL A 130 -49.65 8.60 15.86
CA VAL A 130 -48.53 9.53 15.74
C VAL A 130 -47.68 9.16 14.52
N ALA A 131 -47.15 10.17 13.83
CA ALA A 131 -46.20 9.95 12.74
C ALA A 131 -44.86 9.46 13.32
N VAL A 132 -44.31 8.40 12.73
CA VAL A 132 -43.00 7.85 13.10
C VAL A 132 -42.01 8.24 11.99
N SER A 133 -40.87 8.80 12.36
CA SER A 133 -39.81 9.21 11.43
C SER A 133 -38.44 9.04 12.08
N SER A 134 -37.35 9.37 11.37
CA SER A 134 -36.05 9.55 12.00
C SER A 134 -35.96 10.88 12.75
N LEU A 135 -35.05 10.97 13.73
CA LEU A 135 -34.73 12.19 14.46
C LEU A 135 -33.21 12.42 14.45
N ARG A 136 -32.78 13.55 13.89
CA ARG A 136 -31.41 14.05 14.03
C ARG A 136 -31.36 15.14 15.10
N VAL A 137 -30.72 14.85 16.22
CA VAL A 137 -30.53 15.80 17.33
C VAL A 137 -29.36 16.73 17.01
N ASP A 138 -28.23 16.17 16.58
CA ASP A 138 -27.02 16.85 16.10
C ASP A 138 -26.19 15.91 15.18
N GLU A 139 -24.92 16.25 14.90
CA GLU A 139 -24.02 15.42 14.08
C GLU A 139 -23.66 14.06 14.71
N LYS A 140 -23.82 13.90 16.03
CA LYS A 140 -23.43 12.70 16.79
C LYS A 140 -24.62 11.81 17.15
N TYR A 141 -25.81 12.40 17.31
CA TYR A 141 -27.01 11.70 17.76
C TYR A 141 -28.12 11.76 16.70
N GLU A 142 -28.20 10.67 15.94
CA GLU A 142 -29.31 10.37 15.04
C GLU A 142 -29.98 9.05 15.44
N PHE A 143 -31.31 9.05 15.43
CA PHE A 143 -32.17 7.94 15.80
C PHE A 143 -33.08 7.54 14.63
N ASP A 144 -33.11 6.25 14.35
CA ASP A 144 -33.83 5.63 13.23
C ASP A 144 -35.35 5.69 13.44
N ILE A 145 -35.79 5.75 14.71
CA ILE A 145 -37.18 5.76 15.14
C ILE A 145 -37.41 6.94 16.07
N TYR A 146 -38.42 7.75 15.78
CA TYR A 146 -38.89 8.82 16.64
C TYR A 146 -40.38 9.07 16.45
N ALA A 147 -41.10 9.23 17.56
CA ALA A 147 -42.48 9.66 17.59
C ALA A 147 -42.77 10.39 18.89
N SER A 148 -43.52 11.50 18.84
CA SER A 148 -43.88 12.25 20.05
C SER A 148 -45.32 12.77 20.00
N THR A 149 -46.06 12.57 21.08
CA THR A 149 -47.41 13.12 21.30
C THR A 149 -47.41 14.30 22.28
N GLY A 150 -46.24 14.73 22.75
CA GLY A 150 -46.08 15.70 23.85
C GLY A 150 -46.01 15.04 25.22
N ASP A 151 -46.93 14.11 25.52
CA ASP A 151 -46.97 13.38 26.80
C ASP A 151 -46.20 12.05 26.76
N LEU A 152 -45.89 11.57 25.55
CA LEU A 152 -45.09 10.38 25.29
C LEU A 152 -44.09 10.70 24.17
N THR A 153 -42.86 10.23 24.34
CA THR A 153 -41.83 10.23 23.29
C THR A 153 -41.26 8.83 23.14
N VAL A 154 -41.36 8.26 21.94
CA VAL A 154 -40.68 7.03 21.54
C VAL A 154 -39.45 7.42 20.72
N VAL A 155 -38.28 6.87 21.06
CA VAL A 155 -37.02 7.20 20.38
C VAL A 155 -36.11 5.97 20.33
N GLY A 156 -35.52 5.65 19.19
CA GLY A 156 -34.94 4.32 19.02
C GLY A 156 -33.96 4.11 17.87
N GLU A 157 -33.38 2.91 17.87
CA GLU A 157 -32.50 2.40 16.80
C GLU A 157 -33.14 1.15 16.16
N ALA A 158 -32.94 1.02 14.85
CA ALA A 158 -33.24 -0.16 14.05
C ALA A 158 -31.94 -0.93 13.73
N LYS A 159 -31.91 -2.24 13.99
CA LYS A 159 -30.70 -3.06 13.83
C LYS A 159 -31.01 -4.45 13.27
N VAL A 160 -30.23 -4.97 12.32
CA VAL A 160 -30.39 -6.37 11.87
C VAL A 160 -30.26 -7.35 13.05
N ARG A 161 -29.28 -7.14 13.92
CA ARG A 161 -29.03 -7.96 15.12
C ARG A 161 -28.76 -7.07 16.32
N ALA A 162 -29.32 -7.44 17.45
CA ALA A 162 -29.12 -6.75 18.72
C ALA A 162 -28.69 -7.71 19.83
N SER A 163 -27.98 -7.15 20.81
CA SER A 163 -27.47 -7.84 22.01
C SER A 163 -27.65 -6.92 23.23
N PRO A 164 -27.36 -7.37 24.46
CA PRO A 164 -27.37 -6.51 25.64
C PRO A 164 -26.50 -5.25 25.48
N ARG A 165 -25.36 -5.33 24.78
CA ARG A 165 -24.52 -4.15 24.47
C ARG A 165 -25.23 -3.12 23.59
N THR A 166 -26.14 -3.56 22.72
CA THR A 166 -26.96 -2.66 21.88
C THR A 166 -27.96 -1.91 22.75
N VAL A 167 -28.59 -2.60 23.71
CA VAL A 167 -29.50 -2.01 24.71
C VAL A 167 -28.75 -0.96 25.54
N ASP A 168 -27.56 -1.31 26.05
CA ASP A 168 -26.70 -0.38 26.79
C ASP A 168 -26.37 0.88 26.00
N ARG A 169 -26.00 0.71 24.72
CA ARG A 169 -25.64 1.81 23.85
C ARG A 169 -26.84 2.72 23.57
N LEU A 170 -28.00 2.14 23.24
CA LEU A 170 -29.22 2.89 22.99
C LEU A 170 -29.58 3.76 24.21
N LEU A 171 -29.62 3.16 25.40
CA LEU A 171 -29.97 3.88 26.63
C LEU A 171 -29.02 5.05 26.91
N ARG A 172 -27.70 4.83 26.76
CA ARG A 172 -26.71 5.92 26.90
C ARG A 172 -26.94 7.03 25.87
N ARG A 173 -27.16 6.67 24.60
CA ARG A 173 -27.38 7.65 23.53
C ARG A 173 -28.64 8.48 23.76
N VAL A 174 -29.75 7.85 24.16
CA VAL A 174 -31.00 8.55 24.48
C VAL A 174 -30.79 9.51 25.65
N GLU A 175 -30.10 9.08 26.71
CA GLU A 175 -29.85 9.93 27.87
C GLU A 175 -28.93 11.12 27.55
N GLU A 176 -27.89 10.90 26.75
CA GLU A 176 -26.99 11.97 26.30
C GLU A 176 -27.72 12.96 25.38
N ALA A 177 -28.46 12.46 24.39
CA ALA A 177 -29.23 13.31 23.48
C ALA A 177 -30.29 14.14 24.21
N ARG A 178 -30.95 13.55 25.23
CA ARG A 178 -31.93 14.23 26.08
C ARG A 178 -31.33 15.41 26.84
N LYS A 179 -30.06 15.31 27.27
CA LYS A 179 -29.36 16.42 27.95
C LYS A 179 -29.00 17.56 26.99
N ILE A 180 -28.74 17.24 25.72
CA ILE A 180 -28.32 18.22 24.72
C ILE A 180 -29.52 19.01 24.21
N LYS A 181 -30.61 18.31 23.84
CA LYS A 181 -31.82 18.92 23.30
C LYS A 181 -33.08 18.33 23.93
N PRO A 182 -33.44 18.74 25.16
CA PRO A 182 -34.58 18.20 25.88
C PRO A 182 -35.93 18.48 25.19
N GLU A 183 -36.01 19.45 24.28
CA GLU A 183 -37.21 19.80 23.53
C GLU A 183 -37.78 18.65 22.69
N PHE A 184 -36.93 17.69 22.30
CA PHE A 184 -37.33 16.48 21.57
C PHE A 184 -37.78 15.32 22.47
N PHE A 185 -37.63 15.43 23.79
CA PHE A 185 -37.87 14.33 24.72
C PHE A 185 -38.94 14.68 25.74
N LYS A 186 -40.14 15.02 25.25
CA LYS A 186 -41.27 15.46 26.09
C LYS A 186 -42.03 14.26 26.66
N GLY A 187 -42.54 14.44 27.89
CA GLY A 187 -43.36 13.43 28.57
C GLY A 187 -42.58 12.16 28.94
N LYS A 188 -43.26 11.01 28.93
CA LYS A 188 -42.64 9.70 29.19
C LYS A 188 -41.75 9.32 28.00
N VAL A 189 -40.44 9.18 28.22
CA VAL A 189 -39.49 8.76 27.17
C VAL A 189 -39.37 7.24 27.18
N VAL A 190 -39.67 6.61 26.04
CA VAL A 190 -39.61 5.16 25.82
C VAL A 190 -38.54 4.86 24.77
N PRO A 191 -37.36 4.36 25.18
CA PRO A 191 -36.33 3.90 24.25
C PRO A 191 -36.82 2.67 23.47
N ALA A 192 -36.85 2.75 22.14
CA ALA A 192 -37.26 1.65 21.26
C ALA A 192 -36.05 0.98 20.61
N LEU A 193 -36.01 -0.34 20.62
CA LEU A 193 -35.02 -1.12 19.90
C LEU A 193 -35.73 -2.08 18.95
N TYR A 194 -35.72 -1.75 17.66
CA TYR A 194 -36.19 -2.64 16.63
C TYR A 194 -35.04 -3.53 16.14
N CYS A 195 -35.26 -4.84 16.04
CA CYS A 195 -34.31 -5.72 15.36
C CYS A 195 -34.93 -6.96 14.70
N LEU A 196 -34.21 -7.58 13.76
CA LEU A 196 -34.65 -8.87 13.20
C LEU A 196 -34.29 -10.06 14.10
N ARG A 197 -33.26 -9.89 14.95
CA ARG A 197 -32.86 -10.92 15.91
C ARG A 197 -32.23 -10.32 17.14
N PHE A 198 -32.76 -10.69 18.30
CA PHE A 198 -32.18 -10.35 19.60
C PHE A 198 -31.47 -11.57 20.21
N ALA A 199 -30.21 -11.40 20.60
CA ALA A 199 -29.43 -12.41 21.30
C ALA A 199 -29.11 -11.91 22.71
N GLY A 200 -30.09 -11.99 23.61
CA GLY A 200 -29.98 -11.53 24.98
C GLY A 200 -31.23 -11.87 25.82
N ASP A 201 -31.23 -11.43 27.07
CA ASP A 201 -32.36 -11.59 27.97
C ASP A 201 -33.40 -10.48 27.76
N VAL A 202 -34.60 -10.88 27.33
CA VAL A 202 -35.75 -9.98 27.09
C VAL A 202 -36.25 -9.38 28.40
N VAL A 203 -36.21 -10.13 29.50
CA VAL A 203 -36.67 -9.67 30.82
C VAL A 203 -35.78 -8.54 31.32
N GLU A 204 -34.47 -8.65 31.10
CA GLU A 204 -33.52 -7.60 31.43
C GLU A 204 -33.76 -6.32 30.61
N ALA A 205 -34.00 -6.45 29.30
CA ALA A 205 -34.33 -5.32 28.45
C ALA A 205 -35.61 -4.61 28.93
N GLN A 206 -36.65 -5.36 29.30
CA GLN A 206 -37.89 -4.82 29.85
C GLN A 206 -37.67 -4.11 31.19
N ARG A 207 -36.89 -4.72 32.10
CA ARG A 207 -36.57 -4.12 33.41
C ARG A 207 -35.90 -2.76 33.26
N ARG A 208 -35.13 -2.58 32.19
CA ARG A 208 -34.44 -1.34 31.85
C ARG A 208 -35.30 -0.35 31.05
N GLY A 209 -36.59 -0.64 30.87
CA GLY A 209 -37.54 0.24 30.21
C GLY A 209 -37.38 0.33 28.70
N VAL A 210 -36.67 -0.63 28.07
CA VAL A 210 -36.51 -0.64 26.61
C VAL A 210 -37.65 -1.38 25.95
N TRP A 211 -38.27 -0.74 24.98
CA TRP A 211 -39.26 -1.33 24.11
C TRP A 211 -38.59 -2.13 23.00
N LEU A 212 -38.41 -3.43 23.23
CA LEU A 212 -37.81 -4.36 22.30
C LEU A 212 -38.84 -4.92 21.33
N ILE A 213 -38.63 -4.65 20.04
CA ILE A 213 -39.46 -5.15 18.93
C ILE A 213 -38.59 -6.05 18.07
N VAL A 214 -38.98 -7.33 17.93
CA VAL A 214 -38.26 -8.32 17.13
C VAL A 214 -39.12 -8.80 15.98
N SER A 215 -38.70 -8.53 14.74
CA SER A 215 -39.43 -8.89 13.51
C SER A 215 -40.91 -8.48 13.57
N GLY A 216 -41.16 -7.22 13.90
CA GLY A 216 -42.50 -6.63 14.02
C GLY A 216 -43.31 -7.07 15.25
N LYS A 217 -42.76 -7.94 16.12
CA LYS A 217 -43.42 -8.41 17.34
C LYS A 217 -42.81 -7.73 18.56
N GLU A 218 -43.68 -7.20 19.39
CA GLU A 218 -43.29 -6.68 20.69
C GLU A 218 -42.91 -7.81 21.64
N LEU A 219 -41.70 -7.75 22.22
CA LEU A 219 -41.23 -8.72 23.19
C LEU A 219 -41.24 -8.19 24.63
N THR A 220 -41.35 -6.88 24.81
CA THR A 220 -41.34 -6.23 26.13
C THR A 220 -42.52 -5.28 26.26
N SER A 221 -43.15 -5.23 27.43
CA SER A 221 -44.20 -4.26 27.73
C SER A 221 -43.67 -3.15 28.63
N VAL A 222 -43.64 -1.92 28.12
CA VAL A 222 -43.06 -0.74 28.81
C VAL A 222 -43.97 0.50 28.80
N PHE A 223 -45.18 0.35 28.27
CA PHE A 223 -46.21 1.40 28.23
C PHE A 223 -47.02 1.44 29.52
#